data_AF-A0A9N9WSB2-F1
#
_entry.id   AF-A0A9N9WSB2-F1
#
_cell.length_a   1.000
_cell.length_b   1.000
_cell.length_c   1.000
_cell.angle_alpha   90.00
_cell.angle_beta   90.00
_cell.angle_gamma   90.00
#
_symmetry.space_group_name_H-M   'P 1'
#
loop_
_entity.id
_entity.type
_entity.pdbx_description
1 polymer ?
#
loop_
_entity_poly.entity_id
_entity_poly.type
_entity_poly.pdbx_seq_one_letter_code
_entity_poly.pdbx_strand_id
1 'polypeptide(L)'
;MDLKVHFVLIFTLIAGATSREVEIENFRPDPKVKSTGFFDFGTLRLKKENRNHYSISGDFELLENSGNEKEILLEVKDKRDKIVMMKSQHKLCDFLKNEKQIWPDIQRNSNLPEGNPCPMPKGKYWIKDLMIDEKKFSMIPPGEYHGRLAAIQNNKILAAVDVQCRIIP
;
A
#
# COMPACT_ATOMS: atom_id res chain seq x y z
N MET A 1 -7.46 10.84 -18.97
CA MET A 1 -6.83 9.57 -18.55
C MET A 1 -6.01 9.84 -17.28
N ASP A 2 -6.57 10.59 -16.34
CA ASP A 2 -7.33 10.11 -15.18
C ASP A 2 -6.43 9.48 -14.11
N LEU A 3 -5.88 10.37 -13.29
CA LEU A 3 -5.09 10.20 -12.07
C LEU A 3 -5.74 9.32 -10.99
N LYS A 4 -6.90 8.71 -11.27
CA LYS A 4 -7.76 7.94 -10.34
C LYS A 4 -7.34 6.48 -10.20
N VAL A 5 -6.41 6.00 -11.03
CA VAL A 5 -5.99 4.58 -11.11
C VAL A 5 -4.71 4.31 -10.30
N HIS A 6 -3.96 5.34 -9.91
CA HIS A 6 -2.63 5.16 -9.31
C HIS A 6 -2.63 4.78 -7.84
N PHE A 7 -3.67 5.16 -7.09
CA PHE A 7 -3.74 4.89 -5.66
C PHE A 7 -3.82 3.43 -5.28
N VAL A 8 -4.61 2.74 -6.09
CA VAL A 8 -5.16 1.47 -5.72
C VAL A 8 -3.98 0.51 -5.63
N LEU A 9 -3.10 0.56 -6.62
CA LEU A 9 -2.05 -0.40 -6.95
C LEU A 9 -1.01 -0.77 -5.88
N ILE A 10 -0.99 -0.21 -4.66
CA ILE A 10 -0.02 -0.65 -3.65
C ILE A 10 -0.61 -1.10 -2.32
N PHE A 11 -1.77 -0.59 -1.92
CA PHE A 11 -2.56 -1.28 -0.89
C PHE A 11 -3.34 -2.48 -1.47
N THR A 12 -3.30 -2.67 -2.79
CA THR A 12 -4.15 -3.63 -3.51
C THR A 12 -3.43 -4.43 -4.61
N LEU A 13 -2.14 -4.69 -4.46
CA LEU A 13 -1.45 -5.79 -5.18
C LEU A 13 -1.90 -7.18 -4.71
N ILE A 14 -3.15 -7.22 -4.30
CA ILE A 14 -3.78 -8.25 -3.54
C ILE A 14 -5.09 -8.43 -4.25
N ALA A 15 -4.99 -9.15 -5.38
CA ALA A 15 -6.04 -9.96 -5.97
C ALA A 15 -7.29 -9.18 -6.38
N GLY A 16 -7.79 -9.06 -7.61
CA GLY A 16 -8.12 -10.04 -8.65
C GLY A 16 -9.56 -9.78 -9.14
N ALA A 17 -9.77 -9.22 -10.33
CA ALA A 17 -11.07 -9.36 -11.01
C ALA A 17 -10.99 -10.10 -12.33
N THR A 18 -12.07 -10.85 -12.57
CA THR A 18 -12.35 -11.85 -13.62
C THR A 18 -11.68 -13.19 -13.35
N SER A 19 -12.43 -14.24 -12.95
CA SER A 19 -12.07 -15.68 -12.80
C SER A 19 -10.69 -16.12 -12.27
N ARG A 20 -9.82 -15.17 -11.93
CA ARG A 20 -8.38 -15.29 -11.82
C ARG A 20 -8.00 -15.30 -10.37
N GLU A 21 -7.21 -16.29 -10.01
CA GLU A 21 -6.69 -16.44 -8.66
C GLU A 21 -5.46 -15.55 -8.50
N VAL A 22 -5.36 -14.85 -7.39
CA VAL A 22 -4.16 -14.06 -7.11
C VAL A 22 -3.59 -14.46 -5.77
N GLU A 23 -2.30 -14.74 -5.82
CA GLU A 23 -1.54 -15.26 -4.69
C GLU A 23 -0.50 -14.23 -4.28
N ILE A 24 -0.53 -13.83 -3.02
CA ILE A 24 0.47 -12.93 -2.46
C ILE A 24 1.48 -13.79 -1.76
N GLU A 25 2.66 -13.82 -2.35
CA GLU A 25 3.75 -14.66 -1.88
C GLU A 25 4.46 -13.97 -0.71
N ASN A 26 4.46 -12.63 -0.70
CA ASN A 26 5.13 -11.89 0.35
C ASN A 26 4.57 -10.48 0.56
N PHE A 27 4.46 -10.07 1.83
CA PHE A 27 4.25 -8.69 2.27
C PHE A 27 5.23 -8.43 3.40
N ARG A 28 6.32 -7.70 3.13
CA ARG A 28 7.36 -7.44 4.14
C ARG A 28 7.93 -6.03 4.01
N PRO A 29 8.32 -5.42 5.14
CA PRO A 29 9.22 -4.27 5.11
C PRO A 29 10.48 -4.61 4.32
N ASP A 30 10.96 -3.69 3.48
CA ASP A 30 12.20 -3.89 2.73
C ASP A 30 13.38 -3.95 3.72
N PRO A 31 14.06 -5.11 3.87
CA PRO A 31 15.17 -5.24 4.82
C PRO A 31 16.38 -4.39 4.44
N LYS A 32 16.48 -3.92 3.18
CA LYS A 32 17.56 -3.06 2.70
C LYS A 32 17.36 -1.59 3.08
N VAL A 33 16.13 -1.19 3.40
CA VAL A 33 15.83 0.14 3.92
C VAL A 33 16.01 0.10 5.43
N LYS A 34 17.09 0.70 5.92
CA LYS A 34 17.22 0.98 7.36
C LYS A 34 16.10 1.94 7.73
N SER A 35 15.07 1.45 8.44
CA SER A 35 13.99 2.32 8.93
C SER A 35 14.62 3.48 9.67
N THR A 36 14.44 4.70 9.14
CA THR A 36 15.11 5.89 9.64
C THR A 36 14.44 6.46 10.90
N GLY A 37 13.68 5.63 11.62
CA GLY A 37 12.89 6.07 12.76
C GLY A 37 11.67 6.90 12.36
N PHE A 38 11.16 6.72 11.14
CA PHE A 38 9.93 7.38 10.65
C PHE A 38 8.67 6.54 10.92
N PHE A 39 8.75 5.23 10.65
CA PHE A 39 7.62 4.31 10.68
C PHE A 39 8.06 3.00 11.34
N ASP A 40 7.29 2.55 12.33
CA ASP A 40 7.40 1.20 12.88
C ASP A 40 6.22 0.37 12.35
N PHE A 41 6.54 -0.75 11.67
CA PHE A 41 5.56 -1.67 11.11
C PHE A 41 4.81 -2.48 12.17
N GLY A 42 5.35 -2.57 13.39
CA GLY A 42 4.71 -3.25 14.51
C GLY A 42 4.21 -4.65 14.17
N THR A 43 2.91 -4.85 14.28
CA THR A 43 2.23 -6.13 14.05
C THR A 43 1.40 -6.15 12.76
N LEU A 44 1.54 -5.12 11.90
CA LEU A 44 0.84 -5.09 10.60
C LEU A 44 1.15 -6.34 9.79
N ARG A 45 0.08 -7.05 9.46
CA ARG A 45 0.13 -8.28 8.70
C ARG A 45 -1.01 -8.33 7.71
N LEU A 46 -0.71 -9.01 6.61
CA LEU A 46 -1.69 -9.40 5.64
C LEU A 46 -2.11 -10.84 5.90
N LYS A 47 -3.42 -11.10 5.88
CA LYS A 47 -3.99 -12.43 6.06
C LYS A 47 -4.86 -12.79 4.84
N LYS A 48 -4.67 -13.98 4.30
CA LYS A 48 -5.56 -14.56 3.30
C LYS A 48 -6.80 -15.08 4.02
N GLU A 49 -7.97 -14.51 3.72
CA GLU A 49 -9.26 -14.94 4.29
C GLU A 49 -9.90 -16.02 3.44
N ASN A 50 -9.84 -15.88 2.11
CA ASN A 50 -10.26 -16.93 1.17
C ASN A 50 -9.48 -16.80 -0.16
N ARG A 51 -9.87 -17.57 -1.19
CA ARG A 51 -9.18 -17.63 -2.50
C ARG A 51 -8.89 -16.24 -3.08
N ASN A 52 -9.81 -15.32 -2.83
CA ASN A 52 -9.90 -14.00 -3.43
C ASN A 52 -10.35 -12.96 -2.37
N HIS A 53 -9.91 -13.08 -1.13
CA HIS A 53 -10.07 -12.01 -0.15
C HIS A 53 -8.90 -12.03 0.79
N TYR A 54 -8.36 -10.85 1.05
CA TYR A 54 -7.33 -10.65 2.03
C TYR A 54 -7.73 -9.51 2.97
N SER A 55 -7.25 -9.61 4.20
CA SER A 55 -7.45 -8.64 5.24
C SER A 55 -6.10 -8.10 5.72
N ILE A 56 -6.06 -6.81 6.03
CA ILE A 56 -4.93 -6.20 6.73
C ILE A 56 -5.36 -5.92 8.17
N SER A 57 -4.55 -6.39 9.11
CA SER A 57 -4.77 -6.19 10.54
C SER A 57 -3.43 -6.00 11.25
N GLY A 58 -3.43 -5.20 12.32
CA GLY A 58 -2.27 -5.02 13.19
C GLY A 58 -2.09 -3.57 13.64
N ASP A 59 -1.06 -3.37 14.45
CA ASP A 59 -0.67 -2.10 15.03
C ASP A 59 0.60 -1.60 14.34
N PHE A 60 0.71 -0.29 14.16
CA PHE A 60 1.89 0.39 13.64
C PHE A 60 2.07 1.74 14.33
N GLU A 61 3.25 2.35 14.19
CA GLU A 61 3.54 3.64 14.82
C GLU A 61 4.15 4.61 13.81
N LEU A 62 3.59 5.81 13.75
CA LEU A 62 4.26 6.97 13.17
C LEU A 62 5.10 7.62 14.27
N LEU A 63 6.42 7.62 14.08
CA LEU A 63 7.35 8.12 15.08
C LEU A 63 7.51 9.66 15.04
N GLU A 64 7.01 10.28 13.96
CA GLU A 64 6.99 11.74 13.78
C GLU A 64 5.76 12.22 13.00
N ASN A 65 5.42 13.51 13.18
CA ASN A 65 4.36 14.16 12.41
C ASN A 65 4.73 14.17 10.92
N SER A 66 3.74 13.95 10.06
CA SER A 66 4.00 13.61 8.66
C SER A 66 3.04 14.27 7.71
N GLY A 67 3.56 15.21 6.91
CA GLY A 67 2.83 15.96 5.90
C GLY A 67 3.52 15.94 4.53
N ASN A 68 3.34 17.01 3.76
CA ASN A 68 3.87 17.14 2.40
C ASN A 68 5.40 17.32 2.33
N GLU A 69 6.11 17.36 3.45
CA GLU A 69 7.56 17.17 3.46
C GLU A 69 7.95 15.74 3.04
N LYS A 70 7.01 14.79 3.12
CA LYS A 70 7.18 13.40 2.68
C LYS A 70 6.46 13.15 1.36
N GLU A 71 7.00 12.21 0.60
CA GLU A 71 6.47 11.73 -0.66
C GLU A 71 6.23 10.22 -0.57
N ILE A 72 5.17 9.76 -1.23
CA ILE A 72 4.86 8.36 -1.40
C ILE A 72 5.21 7.98 -2.84
N LEU A 73 6.16 7.06 -2.98
CA LEU A 73 6.50 6.41 -4.23
C LEU A 73 5.74 5.09 -4.31
N LEU A 74 5.07 4.91 -5.44
CA LEU A 74 4.48 3.68 -5.87
C LEU A 74 5.23 3.16 -7.10
N GLU A 75 5.72 1.93 -7.04
CA GLU A 75 6.38 1.28 -8.17
C GLU A 75 5.88 -0.16 -8.33
N VAL A 76 5.53 -0.57 -9.55
CA VAL A 76 5.15 -1.95 -9.88
C VAL A 76 5.99 -2.41 -11.06
N LYS A 77 6.64 -3.55 -10.90
CA LYS A 77 7.50 -4.19 -11.88
C LYS A 77 7.05 -5.60 -12.19
N ASP A 78 7.49 -6.11 -13.33
CA ASP A 78 7.46 -7.55 -13.59
C ASP A 78 8.42 -8.31 -12.65
N LYS A 79 8.24 -9.63 -12.50
CA LYS A 79 9.06 -10.53 -11.67
C LYS A 79 10.58 -10.33 -11.79
N ARG A 80 11.05 -9.90 -12.96
CA ARG A 80 12.48 -9.76 -13.26
C ARG A 80 13.03 -8.37 -12.93
N ASP A 81 12.20 -7.48 -12.39
CA ASP A 81 12.48 -6.06 -12.17
C ASP A 81 12.96 -5.34 -13.44
N LYS A 82 12.63 -5.87 -14.63
CA LYS A 82 13.12 -5.37 -15.92
C LYS A 82 12.20 -4.32 -16.52
N ILE A 83 10.89 -4.49 -16.30
CA ILE A 83 9.85 -3.62 -16.87
C ILE A 83 9.12 -2.96 -15.72
N VAL A 84 9.21 -1.63 -15.66
CA VAL A 84 8.39 -0.81 -14.76
C VAL A 84 7.02 -0.66 -15.43
N MET A 85 6.04 -1.38 -14.90
CA MET A 85 4.65 -1.36 -15.39
C MET A 85 3.93 -0.09 -14.92
N MET A 86 4.24 0.35 -13.70
CA MET A 86 3.72 1.61 -13.15
C MET A 86 4.75 2.23 -12.22
N LYS A 87 4.87 3.55 -12.29
CA LYS A 87 5.56 4.36 -11.29
C LYS A 87 4.82 5.67 -11.08
N SER A 88 4.48 5.99 -9.85
CA SER A 88 3.90 7.27 -9.48
C SER A 88 4.49 7.76 -8.17
N GLN A 89 4.63 9.07 -8.03
CA GLN A 89 5.20 9.69 -6.85
C GLN A 89 4.40 10.94 -6.51
N HIS A 90 3.90 10.99 -5.28
CA HIS A 90 2.99 12.04 -4.83
C HIS A 90 3.40 12.52 -3.44
N LYS A 91 3.15 13.79 -3.14
CA LYS A 91 3.26 14.32 -1.78
C LYS A 91 2.27 13.58 -0.86
N LEU A 92 2.65 13.29 0.38
CA LEU A 92 1.87 12.42 1.28
C LEU A 92 0.42 12.90 1.48
N CYS A 93 0.20 14.20 1.72
CA CYS A 93 -1.16 14.71 1.93
C CYS A 93 -1.95 14.81 0.64
N ASP A 94 -1.29 15.14 -0.46
CA ASP A 94 -1.94 15.17 -1.77
C ASP A 94 -2.34 13.77 -2.20
N PHE A 95 -1.51 12.76 -1.86
CA PHE A 95 -1.85 11.36 -1.92
C PHE A 95 -3.10 11.13 -1.08
N LEU A 96 -3.04 11.14 0.26
CA LEU A 96 -4.19 10.83 1.13
C LEU A 96 -5.51 11.56 0.78
N LYS A 97 -5.46 12.83 0.38
CA LYS A 97 -6.63 13.64 0.01
C LYS A 97 -7.34 13.13 -1.25
N ASN A 98 -6.59 12.61 -2.22
CA ASN A 98 -7.16 12.14 -3.48
C ASN A 98 -7.86 10.79 -3.34
N GLU A 99 -7.80 10.20 -2.14
CA GLU A 99 -7.98 8.76 -1.96
C GLU A 99 -9.31 8.34 -1.43
N LYS A 100 -10.31 8.65 -2.23
CA LYS A 100 -11.71 8.51 -1.85
C LYS A 100 -12.20 7.05 -1.89
N GLN A 101 -11.42 6.13 -2.45
CA GLN A 101 -11.90 4.77 -2.75
C GLN A 101 -11.61 3.73 -1.65
N ILE A 102 -10.52 3.89 -0.88
CA ILE A 102 -10.13 2.95 0.19
C ILE A 102 -10.06 3.68 1.54
N TRP A 103 -9.80 4.98 1.55
CA TRP A 103 -9.72 5.76 2.78
C TRP A 103 -10.95 5.65 3.69
N PRO A 104 -12.20 5.63 3.19
CA PRO A 104 -13.36 5.41 4.05
C PRO A 104 -13.37 4.03 4.72
N ASP A 105 -12.90 2.98 4.03
CA ASP A 105 -12.76 1.64 4.61
C ASP A 105 -11.66 1.63 5.66
N ILE A 106 -10.52 2.25 5.37
CA ILE A 106 -9.41 2.42 6.33
C ILE A 106 -9.91 3.12 7.59
N GLN A 107 -10.63 4.24 7.47
CA GLN A 107 -11.14 4.99 8.63
C GLN A 107 -12.14 4.18 9.46
N ARG A 108 -13.01 3.39 8.81
CA ARG A 108 -13.94 2.49 9.53
C ARG A 108 -13.23 1.38 10.28
N ASN A 109 -12.10 0.91 9.75
CA ASN A 109 -11.35 -0.23 10.24
C ASN A 109 -10.09 0.19 11.01
N SER A 110 -9.92 1.44 11.41
CA SER A 110 -8.73 1.93 12.12
C SER A 110 -9.04 3.02 13.14
N ASN A 111 -8.02 3.45 13.89
CA ASN A 111 -8.03 4.70 14.66
C ASN A 111 -7.31 5.85 13.93
N LEU A 112 -7.16 5.77 12.61
CA LEU A 112 -6.61 6.89 11.85
C LEU A 112 -7.56 8.09 11.92
N PRO A 113 -7.04 9.33 11.87
CA PRO A 113 -7.89 10.48 12.10
C PRO A 113 -8.95 10.62 10.99
N GLU A 114 -10.16 11.01 11.40
CA GLU A 114 -11.30 11.17 10.50
C GLU A 114 -11.11 12.35 9.53
N GLY A 115 -11.76 12.30 8.36
CA GLY A 115 -11.63 13.32 7.32
C GLY A 115 -10.29 13.29 6.59
N ASN A 116 -9.68 14.47 6.39
CA ASN A 116 -8.35 14.64 5.79
C ASN A 116 -7.32 14.88 6.92
N PRO A 117 -6.71 13.82 7.49
CA PRO A 117 -5.93 13.89 8.72
C PRO A 117 -4.56 14.58 8.56
N CYS A 118 -4.31 15.23 7.43
CA CYS A 118 -2.98 15.65 7.05
C CYS A 118 -2.66 17.08 7.55
N PRO A 119 -1.53 17.31 8.25
CA PRO A 119 -0.43 16.36 8.50
C PRO A 119 -0.79 15.27 9.52
N MET A 120 -0.44 14.03 9.17
CA MET A 120 -0.65 12.85 10.01
C MET A 120 0.12 12.99 11.31
N PRO A 121 -0.55 12.95 12.48
CA PRO A 121 0.14 13.11 13.75
C PRO A 121 1.01 11.89 14.07
N LYS A 122 2.09 12.10 14.82
CA LYS A 122 2.85 10.98 15.41
C LYS A 122 1.95 10.23 16.39
N GLY A 123 2.10 8.91 16.46
CA GLY A 123 1.34 8.08 17.38
C GLY A 123 1.18 6.64 16.92
N LYS A 124 0.55 5.87 17.80
CA LYS A 124 0.23 4.46 17.58
C LYS A 124 -1.12 4.32 16.92
N TYR A 125 -1.14 3.58 15.83
CA TYR A 125 -2.31 3.32 15.03
C TYR A 125 -2.57 1.82 14.94
N TRP A 126 -3.82 1.46 14.75
CA TRP A 126 -4.24 0.09 14.51
C TRP A 126 -5.16 0.05 13.31
N ILE A 127 -5.08 -1.05 12.56
CA ILE A 127 -6.03 -1.42 11.52
C ILE A 127 -6.59 -2.80 11.89
N LYS A 128 -7.89 -3.01 11.72
CA LYS A 128 -8.60 -4.25 12.02
C LYS A 128 -9.43 -4.69 10.83
N ASP A 129 -9.02 -5.81 10.25
CA ASP A 129 -9.76 -6.56 9.24
C ASP A 129 -10.17 -5.69 8.06
N LEU A 130 -9.25 -4.82 7.62
CA LEU A 130 -9.45 -4.01 6.43
C LEU A 130 -9.47 -4.94 5.22
N MET A 131 -10.68 -5.14 4.67
CA MET A 131 -10.91 -5.99 3.52
C MET A 131 -10.45 -5.29 2.25
N ILE A 132 -9.69 -6.01 1.44
CA ILE A 132 -9.26 -5.53 0.11
C ILE A 132 -10.22 -6.15 -0.91
N ASP A 133 -11.11 -5.32 -1.49
CA ASP A 133 -12.03 -5.77 -2.54
C ASP A 133 -11.34 -5.76 -3.91
N GLU A 134 -11.29 -6.95 -4.46
CA GLU A 134 -10.58 -7.36 -5.66
C GLU A 134 -11.16 -6.84 -6.97
N LYS A 135 -12.44 -6.45 -6.95
CA LYS A 135 -13.19 -5.99 -8.14
C LYS A 135 -12.61 -4.74 -8.79
N LYS A 136 -11.68 -4.07 -8.10
CA LYS A 136 -11.01 -2.85 -8.53
C LYS A 136 -9.80 -3.13 -9.47
N PHE A 137 -9.41 -4.40 -9.71
CA PHE A 137 -8.16 -4.80 -10.43
C PHE A 137 -8.33 -5.57 -11.75
N SER A 138 -9.51 -5.54 -12.36
CA SER A 138 -9.82 -6.34 -13.57
C SER A 138 -8.93 -6.08 -14.80
N MET A 139 -8.09 -5.04 -14.76
CA MET A 139 -7.30 -4.58 -15.90
C MET A 139 -5.83 -5.08 -15.90
N ILE A 140 -5.37 -5.75 -14.83
CA ILE A 140 -3.97 -6.21 -14.76
C ILE A 140 -3.85 -7.60 -15.41
N PRO A 141 -2.96 -7.80 -16.39
CA PRO A 141 -2.81 -9.10 -17.06
C PRO A 141 -2.26 -10.17 -16.09
N PRO A 142 -2.47 -11.47 -16.37
CA PRO A 142 -1.86 -12.54 -15.59
C PRO A 142 -0.33 -12.44 -15.65
N GLY A 143 0.33 -12.78 -14.56
CA GLY A 143 1.77 -12.64 -14.43
C GLY A 143 2.23 -12.52 -12.99
N GLU A 144 3.55 -12.46 -12.82
CA GLU A 144 4.18 -12.25 -11.53
C GLU A 144 4.70 -10.81 -11.45
N TYR A 145 4.39 -10.15 -10.33
CA TYR A 145 4.63 -8.74 -10.12
C TYR A 145 5.31 -8.50 -8.79
N HIS A 146 6.16 -7.46 -8.80
CA HIS A 146 6.80 -6.91 -7.62
C HIS A 146 6.36 -5.47 -7.46
N GLY A 147 5.61 -5.18 -6.41
CA GLY A 147 5.24 -3.82 -6.06
C GLY A 147 5.98 -3.31 -4.84
N ARG A 148 6.20 -1.99 -4.83
CA ARG A 148 6.95 -1.30 -3.80
C ARG A 148 6.24 -0.01 -3.38
N LEU A 149 5.83 0.03 -2.12
CA LEU A 149 5.46 1.28 -1.43
C LEU A 149 6.71 1.86 -0.80
N ALA A 150 7.00 3.14 -1.01
CA ALA A 150 8.09 3.79 -0.29
C ALA A 150 7.72 5.19 0.17
N ALA A 151 8.04 5.52 1.41
CA ALA A 151 8.05 6.88 1.92
C ALA A 151 9.43 7.51 1.64
N ILE A 152 9.43 8.69 1.03
CA ILE A 152 10.62 9.42 0.60
C ILE A 152 10.63 10.80 1.26
N GLN A 153 11.81 11.24 1.69
CA GLN A 153 12.06 12.62 2.08
C GLN A 153 13.48 12.99 1.62
N ASN A 154 13.64 14.15 0.99
CA ASN A 154 14.93 14.63 0.49
C ASN A 154 15.68 13.57 -0.36
N ASN A 155 14.96 12.90 -1.26
CA ASN A 155 15.44 11.80 -2.12
C ASN A 155 15.99 10.56 -1.38
N LYS A 156 15.72 10.43 -0.08
CA LYS A 156 16.05 9.23 0.71
C LYS A 156 14.79 8.45 1.01
N ILE A 157 14.85 7.13 0.81
CA ILE A 157 13.77 6.22 1.22
C ILE A 157 13.85 6.05 2.74
N LEU A 158 12.78 6.45 3.44
CA LEU A 158 12.66 6.39 4.90
C LEU A 158 12.12 5.04 5.38
N ALA A 159 11.14 4.51 4.64
CA ALA A 159 10.51 3.23 4.88
C ALA A 159 10.02 2.69 3.53
N ALA A 160 10.04 1.37 3.35
CA ALA A 160 9.44 0.73 2.20
C ALA A 160 8.83 -0.61 2.55
N VAL A 161 7.77 -0.98 1.83
CA VAL A 161 7.17 -2.31 1.84
C VAL A 161 7.22 -2.84 0.44
N ASP A 162 7.74 -4.06 0.32
CA ASP A 162 7.75 -4.81 -0.93
C ASP A 162 6.65 -5.89 -0.86
N VAL A 163 5.89 -5.99 -1.95
CA VAL A 163 4.80 -6.95 -2.13
C VAL A 163 5.08 -7.77 -3.38
N GLN A 164 5.09 -9.08 -3.23
CA GLN A 164 5.18 -10.02 -4.34
C GLN A 164 3.83 -10.69 -4.55
N CYS A 165 3.29 -10.57 -5.76
CA CYS A 165 2.03 -11.19 -6.10
C CYS A 165 2.06 -11.84 -7.47
N ARG A 166 1.31 -12.93 -7.59
CA ARG A 166 1.13 -13.70 -8.82
C ARG A 166 -0.35 -13.70 -9.20
N ILE A 167 -0.66 -13.21 -10.39
CA ILE A 167 -2.00 -13.23 -10.99
C ILE A 167 -2.08 -14.45 -11.93
N ILE A 168 -2.94 -15.39 -11.58
CA ILE A 168 -3.15 -16.67 -12.27
C ILE A 168 -4.40 -16.56 -13.15
N PRO A 169 -4.36 -17.00 -14.43
CA PRO A 169 -5.49 -16.99 -15.37
C PRO A 169 -6.80 -17.62 -14.87
#